data_AF-A0A3D0X4K7-F1
#
_entry.id   AF-A0A3D0X4K7-F1
#
_cell.length_a   1.000
_cell.length_b   1.000
_cell.length_c   1.000
_cell.angle_alpha   90.00
_cell.angle_beta   90.00
_cell.angle_gamma   90.00
#
_symmetry.space_group_name_H-M   'P 1'
#
loop_
_entity.id
_entity.type
_entity.pdbx_description
1 polymer ?
#
loop_
_entity_poly.entity_id
_entity_poly.type
_entity_poly.pdbx_seq_one_letter_code
_entity_poly.pdbx_strand_id
1 'polypeptide(L)'
;MDYLNMGYYFSVLHRRSQLFIVAACEHLELTYAEYVTLLQLYKEEGVSQEKLAGLLYLDKAVIARTLNLLEKKGLIRREQSKKDRRVKRVYPTE
;
A
#
# COMPACT_ATOMS: atom_id res chain seq x y z
N MET A 1 7.91 30.63 -13.21
CA MET A 1 7.61 29.18 -13.21
C MET A 1 6.12 29.05 -13.01
N ASP A 2 5.39 28.62 -14.04
CA ASP A 2 3.95 28.42 -13.93
C ASP A 2 3.66 27.07 -13.26
N TYR A 3 3.52 27.11 -11.94
CA TYR A 3 3.29 25.93 -11.10
C TYR A 3 1.97 25.22 -11.42
N LEU A 4 0.99 25.91 -12.02
CA LEU A 4 -0.29 25.32 -12.40
C LEU A 4 -0.11 24.31 -13.53
N ASN A 5 0.67 24.69 -14.54
CA ASN A 5 1.01 23.81 -15.66
C ASN A 5 1.79 22.58 -15.17
N MET A 6 2.73 22.75 -14.24
CA MET A 6 3.47 21.62 -13.66
C MET A 6 2.56 20.67 -12.87
N GLY A 7 1.65 21.18 -12.05
CA GLY A 7 0.67 20.37 -11.32
C GLY A 7 -0.25 19.57 -12.24
N TYR A 8 -0.65 20.15 -13.38
CA TYR A 8 -1.43 19.46 -14.40
C TYR A 8 -0.66 18.27 -15.00
N TYR A 9 0.56 18.50 -15.50
CA TYR A 9 1.36 17.43 -16.11
C TYR A 9 1.71 16.32 -15.12
N PHE A 10 2.06 16.69 -13.88
CA PHE A 10 2.29 15.71 -12.82
C PHE A 10 1.05 14.83 -12.58
N SER A 11 -0.13 15.44 -12.51
CA SER A 11 -1.39 14.71 -12.30
C SER A 11 -1.73 13.78 -13.48
N VAL A 12 -1.46 14.20 -14.72
CA VAL A 12 -1.68 13.37 -15.91
C VAL A 12 -0.74 12.16 -15.91
N LEU A 13 0.55 12.38 -15.64
CA LEU A 13 1.55 11.31 -15.56
C LEU A 13 1.22 10.34 -14.42
N HIS A 14 0.84 10.86 -13.26
CA HIS A 14 0.46 10.05 -12.11
C HIS A 14 -0.71 9.11 -12.44
N ARG A 15 -1.82 9.64 -13.00
CA ARG A 15 -2.98 8.82 -13.37
C ARG A 15 -2.63 7.75 -14.41
N ARG A 16 -1.84 8.10 -15.43
CA ARG A 16 -1.41 7.13 -16.46
C ARG A 16 -0.55 6.02 -15.86
N SER A 17 0.37 6.36 -14.96
CA SER A 17 1.20 5.39 -14.24
C SER A 17 0.36 4.44 -13.39
N GLN A 18 -0.63 4.97 -12.65
CA GLN A 18 -1.55 4.15 -11.86
C GLN A 18 -2.34 3.17 -12.74
N LEU A 19 -2.89 3.62 -13.86
CA LEU A 19 -3.64 2.77 -14.79
C LEU A 19 -2.79 1.64 -15.37
N PHE A 20 -1.55 1.95 -15.76
CA PHE A 20 -0.62 0.95 -16.26
C PHE A 20 -0.33 -0.14 -15.21
N ILE A 21 -0.07 0.26 -13.97
CA ILE A 21 0.21 -0.68 -12.87
C ILE A 21 -1.01 -1.54 -12.56
N VAL A 22 -2.21 -0.94 -12.48
CA VAL A 22 -3.44 -1.70 -12.23
C VAL A 22 -3.69 -2.71 -13.35
N ALA A 23 -3.48 -2.34 -14.61
CA ALA A 23 -3.59 -3.28 -15.74
C ALA A 23 -2.55 -4.41 -15.66
N ALA A 24 -1.29 -4.10 -15.31
CA ALA A 24 -0.25 -5.11 -15.16
C ALA A 24 -0.54 -6.12 -14.02
N CYS A 25 -1.27 -5.68 -12.99
CA CYS A 25 -1.67 -6.49 -11.85
C CYS A 25 -3.10 -7.05 -11.92
N GLU A 26 -3.74 -7.03 -13.09
CA GLU A 26 -5.13 -7.47 -13.27
C GLU A 26 -5.38 -8.90 -12.79
N HIS A 27 -4.44 -9.81 -13.04
CA HIS A 27 -4.49 -11.21 -12.60
C HIS A 27 -4.47 -11.41 -11.07
N LEU A 28 -4.04 -10.39 -10.31
CA LEU A 28 -4.08 -10.37 -8.85
C LEU A 28 -5.24 -9.51 -8.31
N GLU A 29 -6.04 -8.94 -9.22
CA GLU A 29 -7.14 -8.03 -8.95
C GLU A 29 -6.74 -6.84 -8.06
N LEU A 30 -5.50 -6.37 -8.17
CA LEU A 30 -4.95 -5.33 -7.29
C LEU A 30 -5.34 -3.92 -7.74
N THR A 31 -5.79 -3.13 -6.79
CA THR A 31 -5.83 -1.67 -6.89
C THR A 31 -4.42 -1.09 -6.72
N TYR A 32 -4.21 0.14 -7.19
CA TYR A 32 -2.91 0.83 -7.03
C TYR A 32 -2.51 0.98 -5.55
N ALA A 33 -3.47 1.24 -4.66
CA ALA A 33 -3.18 1.37 -3.23
C ALA A 33 -2.70 0.05 -2.62
N GLU A 34 -3.33 -1.07 -3.00
CA GLU A 34 -2.92 -2.41 -2.58
C GLU A 34 -1.54 -2.77 -3.14
N TYR A 35 -1.27 -2.45 -4.40
CA TYR A 35 0.05 -2.64 -5.04
C TYR A 35 1.15 -1.88 -4.29
N VAL A 36 0.98 -0.58 -4.04
CA VAL A 36 1.99 0.23 -3.34
C VAL A 36 2.19 -0.27 -1.91
N THR A 37 1.12 -0.72 -1.27
CA THR A 37 1.20 -1.31 0.09
C THR A 37 2.01 -2.60 0.08
N LEU A 38 1.77 -3.51 -0.87
CA LEU A 38 2.57 -4.74 -1.04
C LEU A 38 4.02 -4.43 -1.36
N LEU A 39 4.29 -3.49 -2.26
CA LEU A 39 5.65 -3.08 -2.61
C LEU A 39 6.42 -2.57 -1.39
N GLN A 40 5.75 -1.84 -0.49
CA GLN A 40 6.36 -1.40 0.76
C GLN A 40 6.60 -2.55 1.74
N LEU A 41 5.69 -3.52 1.80
CA LEU A 41 5.84 -4.72 2.64
C LEU A 41 6.99 -5.62 2.18
N TYR A 42 7.19 -5.77 0.85
CA TYR A 42 8.34 -6.51 0.32
C TYR A 42 9.69 -5.81 0.60
N LYS A 43 9.69 -4.48 0.78
CA LYS A 43 10.89 -3.74 1.20
C LYS A 43 11.15 -3.86 2.69
N GLU A 44 10.10 -3.87 3.51
CA GLU A 44 10.21 -3.94 4.97
C GLU A 44 9.10 -4.83 5.56
N GLU A 45 9.42 -6.11 5.70
CA GLU A 45 8.52 -7.07 6.33
C GLU A 45 8.38 -6.87 7.83
N GLY A 46 7.23 -7.26 8.38
CA GLY A 46 6.95 -7.17 9.81
C GLY A 46 6.77 -5.75 10.31
N VAL A 47 6.63 -4.77 9.41
CA VAL A 47 6.32 -3.38 9.75
C VAL A 47 4.95 -3.27 10.42
N SER A 48 4.81 -2.32 11.36
CA SER A 48 3.51 -2.05 11.98
C SER A 48 2.60 -1.28 11.03
N GLN A 49 1.29 -1.42 11.21
CA GLN A 49 0.30 -0.66 10.44
C GLN A 49 0.53 0.86 10.55
N GLU A 50 0.90 1.34 11.74
CA GLU A 50 1.18 2.76 11.98
C GLU A 50 2.41 3.24 11.21
N LYS A 51 3.49 2.45 11.20
CA LYS A 51 4.68 2.79 10.43
C LYS A 51 4.39 2.74 8.93
N LEU A 52 3.57 1.79 8.46
CA LEU A 52 3.15 1.70 7.06
C LEU A 52 2.36 2.93 6.61
N ALA A 53 1.46 3.44 7.46
CA ALA A 53 0.74 4.69 7.22
C ALA A 53 1.69 5.89 7.07
N GLY A 54 2.68 5.99 7.96
CA GLY A 54 3.71 7.04 7.87
C GLY A 54 4.57 6.94 6.60
N LEU A 55 5.03 5.74 6.25
CA LEU A 55 5.88 5.51 5.06
C LEU A 55 5.15 5.84 3.75
N LEU A 56 3.84 5.58 3.70
CA LEU A 56 3.02 5.81 2.50
C LEU A 56 2.33 7.18 2.48
N TYR A 57 2.52 7.99 3.53
CA TYR A 57 1.81 9.26 3.71
C TYR A 57 0.28 9.11 3.62
N LEU A 58 -0.24 8.02 4.17
CA LEU A 58 -1.67 7.68 4.18
C LEU A 58 -2.21 7.73 5.61
N ASP A 59 -3.51 7.98 5.74
CA ASP A 59 -4.16 7.87 7.04
C ASP A 59 -4.31 6.40 7.48
N LYS A 60 -4.45 6.21 8.79
CA LYS A 60 -4.53 4.88 9.41
C LYS A 60 -5.75 4.09 8.93
N ALA A 61 -6.86 4.75 8.57
CA ALA A 61 -8.08 4.08 8.15
C ALA A 61 -7.96 3.54 6.71
N VAL A 62 -7.33 4.30 5.80
CA VAL A 62 -6.99 3.83 4.46
C VAL A 62 -6.08 2.63 4.53
N ILE A 63 -4.98 2.68 5.29
CA ILE A 63 -4.10 1.52 5.45
C ILE A 63 -4.86 0.33 6.07
N ALA A 64 -5.67 0.55 7.10
CA ALA A 64 -6.45 -0.54 7.72
C ALA A 64 -7.33 -1.26 6.68
N ARG A 65 -8.01 -0.48 5.84
CA ARG A 65 -8.88 -1.00 4.78
C ARG A 65 -8.07 -1.75 3.72
N THR A 66 -6.96 -1.18 3.25
CA THR A 66 -6.09 -1.81 2.25
C THR A 66 -5.51 -3.12 2.76
N LEU A 67 -5.02 -3.17 4.01
CA LEU A 67 -4.52 -4.40 4.62
C LEU A 67 -5.63 -5.45 4.76
N ASN A 68 -6.86 -5.07 5.11
CA ASN A 68 -7.97 -6.02 5.18
C ASN A 68 -8.29 -6.63 3.81
N LEU A 69 -8.20 -5.85 2.73
CA LEU A 69 -8.43 -6.35 1.37
C LEU A 69 -7.30 -7.29 0.91
N LEU A 70 -6.05 -6.90 1.15
CA LEU A 70 -4.88 -7.74 0.85
C LEU A 70 -4.89 -9.07 1.62
N GLU A 71 -5.29 -9.05 2.89
CA GLU A 71 -5.41 -10.26 3.73
C GLU A 71 -6.54 -11.17 3.22
N LYS A 72 -7.68 -10.60 2.79
CA LYS A 72 -8.76 -11.36 2.14
C LYS A 72 -8.33 -12.01 0.83
N LYS A 73 -7.44 -11.35 0.08
CA LYS A 73 -6.82 -11.90 -1.14
C LYS A 73 -5.74 -12.94 -0.84
N GLY A 74 -5.41 -13.18 0.43
CA GLY A 74 -4.38 -14.13 0.82
C GLY A 74 -2.96 -13.67 0.48
N LEU A 75 -2.74 -12.37 0.22
CA LEU A 75 -1.44 -11.81 -0.18
C LEU A 75 -0.61 -11.31 1.00
N ILE A 76 -1.23 -11.17 2.18
CA ILE A 76 -0.56 -10.80 3.42
C ILE A 76 -1.13 -11.59 4.59
N ARG A 77 -0.39 -11.59 5.70
CA ARG A 77 -0.82 -12.06 7.01
C ARG A 77 -0.42 -11.07 8.09
N ARG A 78 -1.23 -10.98 9.14
CA ARG A 78 -0.96 -10.13 10.30
C ARG A 78 -0.73 -10.95 11.55
N GLU A 79 0.35 -10.66 12.25
CA GLU A 79 0.71 -11.32 13.51
C GLU A 79 0.71 -10.35 14.67
N GLN A 80 0.29 -10.81 15.84
CA GLN A 80 0.44 -10.04 17.07
C GLN A 80 1.92 -9.99 17.46
N SER A 81 2.43 -8.78 17.72
CA SER A 81 3.82 -8.60 18.13
C SER A 81 4.08 -9.25 19.48
N LYS A 82 5.15 -10.06 19.56
CA LYS A 82 5.60 -10.70 20.81
C LYS A 82 6.03 -9.70 21.89
N LYS A 83 6.47 -8.49 21.48
CA LYS A 83 6.93 -7.42 22.39
C LYS A 83 5.78 -6.56 22.91
N ASP A 84 4.73 -6.38 22.11
CA ASP A 84 3.56 -5.58 22.47
C ASP A 84 2.32 -6.15 21.77
N ARG A 85 1.40 -6.73 22.55
CA ARG A 85 0.20 -7.38 22.04
C ARG A 85 -0.78 -6.38 21.39
N ARG A 86 -0.62 -5.08 21.62
CA ARG A 86 -1.44 -4.04 20.97
C ARG A 86 -1.01 -3.80 19.52
N VAL A 87 0.22 -4.19 19.16
CA VAL A 87 0.77 -3.98 17.81
C VAL A 87 0.58 -5.24 16.96
N LYS A 88 0.04 -5.05 15.75
CA LYS A 88 0.06 -6.06 14.69
C LYS A 88 1.17 -5.76 13.70
N ARG A 89 1.99 -6.76 13.40
CA ARG A 89 3.01 -6.75 12.36
C ARG A 89 2.46 -7.39 11.10
N VAL A 90 2.83 -6.82 9.96
CA VAL A 90 2.30 -7.24 8.65
C VAL A 90 3.40 -7.91 7.84
N TYR A 91 3.09 -9.05 7.23
CA TYR A 91 4.03 -9.82 6.41
C TYR A 91 3.36 -10.21 5.09
N PRO A 92 4.07 -10.19 3.94
CA PRO A 92 3.64 -10.89 2.74
C PRO A 92 3.43 -12.38 3.02
N THR A 93 2.56 -13.01 2.25
CA THR A 93 2.45 -14.47 2.16
C THR A 93 3.43 -15.01 1.10
N GLU A 94 3.72 -16.31 1.18
CA GLU A 94 4.51 -17.04 0.17
C GLU A 94 3.71 -17.28 -1.11
#